data_AF-A0A078F3L3-F1
#
_entry.id   AF-A0A078F3L3-F1
#
_cell.length_a   1.000
_cell.length_b   1.000
_cell.length_c   1.000
_cell.angle_alpha   90.00
_cell.angle_beta   90.00
_cell.angle_gamma   90.00
#
_symmetry.space_group_name_H-M   'P 1'
#
loop_
_entity.id
_entity.type
_entity.pdbx_description
1 polymer ?
#
loop_
_entity_poly.entity_id
_entity_poly.type
_entity_poly.pdbx_seq_one_letter_code
_entity_poly.pdbx_strand_id
1 'polypeptide(L)'
;MFRKIVSGDGFTCGVTKDGELVCWGPKSNGLGLSDKGEGFEVLASGRNSVCGVSKESGQLQCFGDETEFGEVPNRIRFISLSAGADHYCGIREDDHGVACWGRNVNSSSSAPNTSGFVAISSSDSTTCGVRELDLVLDCWRVHDSTKPDYSPPLELCSPGVCSPRGNCGDGWFAFNASILKESELTSLCSFHDLNICLRCGVDCLEGYFPSSGCNPNADRVCTPCSLCQNSSCYGVCKIPAEKSRKHEQREVRRLVIIIGCSVLGFLVMLNSVEADPDPVPQTGLLPSAVSLGETKIFRLSELKDATHGFKEFNELGRGSFGFVYKAVLSDGVQVARFFARSDITTL
;
A
#
# COMPACT_ATOMS: atom_id res chain seq x y z
N MET A 1 -28.95 -20.88 7.01
CA MET A 1 -27.60 -20.60 7.55
C MET A 1 -27.23 -19.18 7.13
N PHE A 2 -26.83 -18.33 8.07
CA PHE A 2 -26.48 -16.93 7.78
C PHE A 2 -24.97 -16.79 7.51
N ARG A 3 -24.59 -15.90 6.61
CA ARG A 3 -23.18 -15.57 6.31
C ARG A 3 -22.67 -14.38 7.13
N LYS A 4 -23.56 -13.45 7.45
CA LYS A 4 -23.30 -12.25 8.26
C LYS A 4 -24.53 -11.99 9.13
N ILE A 5 -24.29 -11.50 10.34
CA ILE A 5 -25.33 -11.13 11.32
C ILE A 5 -24.90 -9.81 11.97
N VAL A 6 -25.86 -8.92 12.19
CA VAL A 6 -25.71 -7.65 12.92
C VAL A 6 -26.88 -7.49 13.88
N SER A 7 -26.68 -6.78 14.98
CA SER A 7 -27.73 -6.56 16.00
C SER A 7 -27.86 -5.08 16.32
N GLY A 8 -29.10 -4.62 16.43
CA GLY A 8 -29.46 -3.29 16.92
C GLY A 8 -30.25 -3.40 18.23
N ASP A 9 -30.95 -2.33 18.60
CA ASP A 9 -31.79 -2.31 19.79
C ASP A 9 -33.10 -3.08 19.54
N GLY A 10 -33.19 -4.31 20.07
CA GLY A 10 -34.40 -5.13 19.97
C GLY A 10 -34.67 -5.76 18.60
N PHE A 11 -33.67 -5.81 17.72
CA PHE A 11 -33.71 -6.58 16.48
C PHE A 11 -32.33 -7.13 16.10
N THR A 12 -32.33 -8.17 15.29
CA THR A 12 -31.14 -8.77 14.67
C THR A 12 -31.41 -8.95 13.19
N CYS A 13 -30.43 -8.65 12.36
CA CYS A 13 -30.50 -8.85 10.92
C CYS A 13 -29.39 -9.79 10.47
N GLY A 14 -29.65 -10.60 9.45
CA GLY A 14 -28.65 -11.47 8.87
C GLY A 14 -28.85 -11.66 7.37
N VAL A 15 -27.73 -11.90 6.69
CA VAL A 15 -27.73 -12.26 5.27
C VAL A 15 -27.73 -13.78 5.14
N THR A 16 -28.71 -14.33 4.44
CA THR A 16 -28.76 -15.77 4.13
C THR A 16 -27.65 -16.17 3.13
N LYS A 17 -27.46 -17.46 2.88
CA LYS A 17 -26.52 -17.91 1.84
C LYS A 17 -26.91 -17.43 0.45
N ASP A 18 -28.22 -17.27 0.21
CA ASP A 18 -28.80 -16.82 -1.05
C ASP A 18 -28.70 -15.29 -1.21
N GLY A 19 -28.22 -14.59 -0.19
CA GLY A 19 -27.98 -13.14 -0.20
C GLY A 19 -29.10 -12.32 0.44
N GLU A 20 -30.24 -12.92 0.73
CA GLU A 20 -31.41 -12.22 1.28
C GLU A 20 -31.13 -11.66 2.67
N LEU A 21 -31.51 -10.40 2.89
CA LEU A 21 -31.50 -9.75 4.19
C LEU A 21 -32.77 -10.10 4.96
N VAL A 22 -32.61 -10.79 6.08
CA VAL A 22 -33.71 -11.16 6.98
C VAL A 22 -33.47 -10.54 8.34
N CYS A 23 -34.47 -9.83 8.87
CA CYS A 23 -34.43 -9.26 10.21
C CYS A 23 -35.53 -9.83 11.10
N TRP A 24 -35.21 -10.07 12.37
CA TRP A 24 -36.13 -10.61 13.36
C TRP A 24 -35.96 -9.92 14.71
N GLY A 25 -37.01 -9.97 15.53
CA GLY A 25 -37.05 -9.37 16.87
C GLY A 25 -38.20 -8.38 17.02
N PRO A 26 -38.54 -7.95 18.24
CA PRO A 26 -39.70 -7.08 18.50
C PRO A 26 -39.72 -5.77 17.70
N LYS A 27 -38.54 -5.23 17.37
CA LYS A 27 -38.40 -3.97 16.64
C LYS A 27 -38.08 -4.13 15.15
N SER A 28 -38.00 -5.36 14.60
CA SER A 28 -37.61 -5.57 13.19
C SER A 28 -38.60 -4.98 12.18
N ASN A 29 -39.89 -4.91 12.54
CA ASN A 29 -40.93 -4.33 11.68
C ASN A 29 -40.75 -2.83 11.45
N GLY A 30 -40.05 -2.13 12.36
CA GLY A 30 -39.78 -0.69 12.25
C GLY A 30 -38.69 -0.35 11.22
N LEU A 31 -38.00 -1.34 10.67
CA LEU A 31 -36.94 -1.12 9.69
C LEU A 31 -37.47 -0.79 8.28
N GLY A 32 -38.74 -1.08 8.00
CA GLY A 32 -39.34 -0.79 6.69
C GLY A 32 -38.72 -1.57 5.53
N LEU A 33 -38.21 -2.78 5.79
CA LEU A 33 -37.68 -3.66 4.75
C LEU A 33 -38.80 -4.03 3.76
N SER A 34 -38.57 -3.77 2.47
CA SER A 34 -39.43 -4.28 1.41
C SER A 34 -38.99 -5.69 1.05
N ASP A 35 -39.92 -6.61 0.76
CA ASP A 35 -39.71 -8.04 0.41
C ASP A 35 -38.84 -8.30 -0.85
N LYS A 36 -38.10 -7.31 -1.35
CA LYS A 36 -37.17 -7.51 -2.46
C LYS A 36 -35.86 -8.06 -1.91
N GLY A 37 -35.64 -9.34 -2.20
CA GLY A 37 -34.43 -10.11 -1.88
C GLY A 37 -33.18 -9.59 -2.58
N GLU A 38 -32.75 -8.38 -2.22
CA GLU A 38 -31.44 -7.88 -2.62
C GLU A 38 -30.35 -8.53 -1.79
N GLY A 39 -29.32 -9.00 -2.50
CA GLY A 39 -28.12 -9.58 -1.93
C GLY A 39 -27.30 -8.53 -1.17
N PHE A 40 -26.87 -8.82 0.06
CA PHE A 40 -25.89 -7.96 0.77
C PHE A 40 -24.56 -8.66 1.03
N GLU A 41 -23.44 -7.95 0.84
CA GLU A 41 -22.10 -8.47 1.14
C GLU A 41 -21.57 -7.99 2.51
N VAL A 42 -21.92 -6.75 2.87
CA VAL A 42 -21.50 -6.07 4.10
C VAL A 42 -22.75 -5.56 4.81
N LEU A 43 -22.78 -5.65 6.14
CA LEU A 43 -23.86 -5.12 6.99
C LEU A 43 -23.27 -4.40 8.21
N ALA A 44 -23.94 -3.35 8.66
CA ALA A 44 -23.76 -2.73 9.96
C ALA A 44 -25.13 -2.29 10.51
N SER A 45 -25.32 -2.39 11.83
CA SER A 45 -26.57 -2.01 12.49
C SER A 45 -26.28 -0.89 13.48
N GLY A 46 -26.99 0.22 13.34
CA GLY A 46 -27.15 1.22 14.38
C GLY A 46 -28.17 0.76 15.43
N ARG A 47 -28.70 1.71 16.20
CA ARG A 47 -29.69 1.40 17.25
C ARG A 47 -31.04 1.01 16.67
N ASN A 48 -31.58 1.78 15.74
CA ASN A 48 -32.88 1.54 15.09
C ASN A 48 -32.78 1.55 13.57
N SER A 49 -31.59 1.28 13.05
CA SER A 49 -31.30 1.29 11.61
C SER A 49 -30.30 0.20 11.23
N VAL A 50 -30.35 -0.23 9.98
CA VAL A 50 -29.40 -1.17 9.38
C VAL A 50 -28.97 -0.67 8.02
N CYS A 51 -27.67 -0.65 7.77
CA CYS A 51 -27.09 -0.32 6.48
C CYS A 51 -26.29 -1.49 5.92
N GLY A 52 -26.28 -1.63 4.60
CA GLY A 52 -25.54 -2.67 3.92
C GLY A 52 -25.07 -2.28 2.53
N VAL A 53 -24.05 -2.98 2.05
CA VAL A 53 -23.57 -2.86 0.68
C VAL A 53 -24.21 -3.95 -0.17
N SER A 54 -24.99 -3.52 -1.16
CA SER A 54 -25.66 -4.40 -2.11
C SER A 54 -24.60 -5.15 -2.93
N LYS A 55 -24.73 -6.48 -2.98
CA LYS A 55 -23.86 -7.38 -3.74
C LYS A 55 -23.98 -7.15 -5.25
N GLU A 56 -25.16 -6.74 -5.72
CA GLU A 56 -25.44 -6.54 -7.14
C GLU A 56 -24.99 -5.17 -7.64
N SER A 57 -25.38 -4.11 -6.92
CA SER A 57 -25.08 -2.74 -7.35
C SER A 57 -23.76 -2.20 -6.79
N GLY A 58 -23.22 -2.81 -5.73
CA GLY A 58 -22.10 -2.27 -4.96
C GLY A 58 -22.45 -1.01 -4.17
N GLN A 59 -23.73 -0.60 -4.16
CA GLN A 59 -24.17 0.63 -3.51
C GLN A 59 -24.58 0.40 -2.06
N LEU A 60 -24.41 1.44 -1.26
CA LEU A 60 -24.85 1.49 0.13
C LEU A 60 -26.37 1.72 0.19
N GLN A 61 -27.06 0.92 1.01
CA GLN A 61 -28.49 1.05 1.28
C GLN A 61 -28.73 0.98 2.79
N CYS A 62 -29.63 1.81 3.30
CA CYS A 62 -29.98 1.90 4.70
C CYS A 62 -31.49 1.80 4.90
N PHE A 63 -31.89 1.16 6.00
CA PHE A 63 -33.27 0.89 6.38
C PHE A 63 -33.48 1.24 7.86
N GLY A 64 -34.68 1.67 8.24
CA GLY A 64 -35.04 2.07 9.60
C GLY A 64 -35.05 3.58 9.82
N ASP A 65 -34.59 4.02 10.99
CA ASP A 65 -34.67 5.43 11.41
C ASP A 65 -33.73 6.34 10.60
N GLU A 66 -34.29 7.09 9.64
CA GLU A 66 -33.58 8.08 8.80
C GLU A 66 -32.87 9.16 9.62
N THR A 67 -33.32 9.44 10.84
CA THR A 67 -32.65 10.42 11.69
C THR A 67 -31.28 9.93 12.16
N GLU A 68 -31.04 8.62 12.25
CA GLU A 68 -29.76 8.03 12.68
C GLU A 68 -28.75 8.03 11.54
N PHE A 69 -29.13 7.51 10.36
CA PHE A 69 -28.21 7.37 9.23
C PHE A 69 -28.14 8.61 8.34
N GLY A 70 -29.11 9.52 8.39
CA GLY A 70 -29.07 10.78 7.62
C GLY A 70 -28.94 10.59 6.11
N GLU A 71 -28.21 11.49 5.44
CA GLU A 71 -27.95 11.38 4.01
C GLU A 71 -26.91 10.29 3.72
N VAL A 72 -27.33 9.26 2.98
CA VAL A 72 -26.49 8.13 2.63
C VAL A 72 -25.53 8.53 1.50
N PRO A 73 -24.20 8.35 1.66
CA PRO A 73 -23.24 8.68 0.62
C PRO A 73 -23.52 7.94 -0.69
N ASN A 74 -23.78 8.71 -1.75
CA ASN A 74 -23.90 8.17 -3.10
C ASN A 74 -22.51 8.13 -3.78
N ARG A 75 -22.29 7.16 -4.67
CA ARG A 75 -21.05 6.99 -5.46
C ARG A 75 -19.79 6.59 -4.68
N ILE A 76 -19.89 6.30 -3.39
CA ILE A 76 -18.81 5.68 -2.62
C ILE A 76 -19.14 4.21 -2.43
N ARG A 77 -18.16 3.33 -2.71
CA ARG A 77 -18.27 1.89 -2.46
C ARG A 77 -17.46 1.52 -1.23
N PHE A 78 -17.99 0.60 -0.44
CA PHE A 78 -17.41 0.20 0.84
C PHE A 78 -17.12 -1.30 0.87
N ILE A 79 -15.99 -1.67 1.48
CA ILE A 79 -15.60 -3.07 1.70
C ILE A 79 -15.87 -3.54 3.13
N SER A 80 -16.11 -2.60 4.05
CA SER A 80 -16.44 -2.83 5.45
C SER A 80 -17.25 -1.66 5.99
N LEU A 81 -18.17 -1.96 6.90
CA LEU A 81 -19.01 -0.98 7.60
C LEU A 81 -18.95 -1.21 9.11
N SER A 82 -19.09 -0.14 9.87
CA SER A 82 -19.33 -0.19 11.31
C SER A 82 -20.27 0.95 11.71
N ALA A 83 -21.08 0.71 12.73
CA ALA A 83 -22.11 1.66 13.18
C ALA A 83 -21.89 1.99 14.66
N GLY A 84 -22.00 3.27 14.98
CA GLY A 84 -22.10 3.77 16.34
C GLY A 84 -23.54 4.02 16.74
N ALA A 85 -23.76 4.92 17.72
CA ALA A 85 -25.10 5.25 18.16
C ALA A 85 -25.88 6.00 17.08
N ASP A 86 -25.22 7.00 16.47
CA ASP A 86 -25.83 7.99 15.59
C ASP A 86 -24.99 8.26 14.32
N HIS A 87 -24.01 7.39 14.06
CA HIS A 87 -23.13 7.48 12.90
C HIS A 87 -22.79 6.11 12.35
N TYR A 88 -22.42 6.11 11.09
CA TYR A 88 -21.84 4.98 10.39
C TYR A 88 -20.48 5.38 9.86
N CYS A 89 -19.56 4.43 9.80
CA CYS A 89 -18.28 4.59 9.13
C CYS A 89 -18.04 3.37 8.24
N GLY A 90 -17.38 3.59 7.11
CA GLY A 90 -17.01 2.51 6.20
C GLY A 90 -15.61 2.68 5.64
N ILE A 91 -14.92 1.56 5.41
CA ILE A 91 -13.67 1.51 4.65
C ILE A 91 -14.04 1.52 3.18
N ARG A 92 -13.55 2.51 2.44
CA ARG A 92 -13.81 2.67 1.02
C ARG A 92 -13.04 1.63 0.19
N GLU A 93 -13.66 1.19 -0.90
CA GLU A 93 -13.09 0.20 -1.82
C GLU A 93 -11.96 0.75 -2.69
N ASP A 94 -11.90 2.06 -2.90
CA ASP A 94 -10.90 2.70 -3.73
C ASP A 94 -9.56 2.81 -3.04
N ASP A 95 -9.45 3.62 -2.00
CA ASP A 95 -8.19 3.95 -1.35
C ASP A 95 -8.00 3.35 0.04
N HIS A 96 -8.94 2.52 0.51
CA HIS A 96 -9.02 2.04 1.90
C HIS A 96 -9.12 3.14 2.96
N GLY A 97 -9.37 4.38 2.56
CA GLY A 97 -9.72 5.48 3.45
C GLY A 97 -11.08 5.25 4.08
N VAL A 98 -11.35 5.96 5.18
CA VAL A 98 -12.62 5.83 5.90
C VAL A 98 -13.51 7.04 5.62
N ALA A 99 -14.77 6.78 5.29
CA ALA A 99 -15.80 7.81 5.25
C ALA A 99 -16.85 7.52 6.32
N CYS A 100 -17.23 8.53 7.09
CA CYS A 100 -18.28 8.46 8.10
C CYS A 100 -19.44 9.38 7.73
N TRP A 101 -20.66 8.97 8.07
CA TRP A 101 -21.89 9.71 7.83
C TRP A 101 -22.89 9.42 8.96
N GLY A 102 -23.98 10.19 9.02
CA GLY A 102 -25.00 10.05 10.07
C GLY A 102 -25.46 11.39 10.61
N ARG A 103 -26.18 11.35 11.73
CA ARG A 103 -26.75 12.55 12.35
C ARG A 103 -25.66 13.51 12.80
N ASN A 104 -25.68 14.75 12.29
CA ASN A 104 -24.71 15.78 12.67
C ASN A 104 -23.24 15.35 12.47
N VAL A 105 -22.99 14.41 11.55
CA VAL A 105 -21.64 14.10 11.08
C VAL A 105 -21.33 15.10 9.97
N ASN A 106 -20.42 16.03 10.27
CA ASN A 106 -20.03 17.03 9.29
C ASN A 106 -19.29 16.33 8.15
N SER A 107 -19.41 16.78 6.90
CA SER A 107 -18.57 16.27 5.80
C SER A 107 -17.05 16.41 6.05
N SER A 108 -16.68 17.19 7.08
CA SER A 108 -15.33 17.47 7.55
C SER A 108 -14.95 16.73 8.85
N SER A 109 -15.86 15.99 9.50
CA SER A 109 -15.51 15.24 10.72
C SER A 109 -14.72 13.98 10.37
N SER A 110 -13.45 14.01 10.82
CA SER A 110 -12.30 13.44 10.16
C SER A 110 -11.99 12.02 10.62
N ALA A 111 -12.25 11.04 9.76
CA ALA A 111 -11.34 9.91 9.73
C ALA A 111 -9.91 10.43 9.53
N PRO A 112 -8.90 9.85 10.22
CA PRO A 112 -7.51 10.20 9.98
C PRO A 112 -7.19 10.11 8.50
N ASN A 113 -6.60 11.17 7.94
CA ASN A 113 -6.11 11.15 6.57
C ASN A 113 -4.79 10.38 6.53
N THR A 114 -4.89 9.06 6.63
CA THR A 114 -3.77 8.10 6.68
C THR A 114 -3.75 7.26 5.41
N SER A 115 -2.78 6.38 5.29
CA SER A 115 -2.60 5.47 4.16
C SER A 115 -3.62 4.31 4.10
N GLY A 116 -4.82 4.48 4.68
CA GLY A 116 -5.88 3.47 4.68
C GLY A 116 -5.96 2.58 5.93
N PHE A 117 -7.06 1.83 6.01
CA PHE A 117 -7.41 0.94 7.11
C PHE A 117 -7.85 -0.44 6.58
N VAL A 118 -7.49 -1.50 7.31
CA VAL A 118 -7.89 -2.89 6.98
C VAL A 118 -9.09 -3.39 7.80
N ALA A 119 -9.36 -2.76 8.94
CA ALA A 119 -10.50 -3.05 9.79
C ALA A 119 -10.94 -1.79 10.55
N ILE A 120 -12.23 -1.68 10.84
CA ILE A 120 -12.81 -0.61 11.68
C ILE A 120 -13.85 -1.19 12.64
N SER A 121 -14.01 -0.54 13.78
CA SER A 121 -15.05 -0.81 14.75
C SER A 121 -15.50 0.49 15.43
N SER A 122 -16.80 0.68 15.55
CA SER A 122 -17.43 1.85 16.14
C SER A 122 -18.08 1.50 17.48
N SER A 123 -17.95 2.43 18.41
CA SER A 123 -18.76 2.56 19.63
C SER A 123 -19.77 3.70 19.44
N ASP A 124 -20.45 4.13 20.50
CA ASP A 124 -21.45 5.19 20.44
C ASP A 124 -20.97 6.50 19.78
N SER A 125 -19.75 6.96 20.06
CA SER A 125 -19.19 8.23 19.52
C SER A 125 -17.77 8.16 18.98
N THR A 126 -17.11 7.00 19.13
CA THR A 126 -15.71 6.79 18.79
C THR A 126 -15.58 5.64 17.80
N THR A 127 -14.78 5.85 16.78
CA THR A 127 -14.42 4.82 15.80
C THR A 127 -12.94 4.54 15.93
N CYS A 128 -12.57 3.27 15.92
CA CYS A 128 -11.19 2.80 15.87
C CYS A 128 -10.96 2.00 14.59
N GLY A 129 -9.74 2.05 14.06
CA GLY A 129 -9.35 1.25 12.91
C GLY A 129 -7.91 0.75 13.00
N VAL A 130 -7.67 -0.38 12.34
CA VAL A 130 -6.34 -0.96 12.17
C VAL A 130 -5.73 -0.38 10.91
N ARG A 131 -4.65 0.39 11.05
CA ARG A 131 -3.99 1.04 9.90
C ARG A 131 -3.35 0.00 8.98
N GLU A 132 -3.44 0.22 7.68
CA GLU A 132 -2.87 -0.68 6.67
C GLU A 132 -1.33 -0.72 6.71
N LEU A 133 -0.69 0.41 7.04
CA LEU A 133 0.77 0.56 6.97
C LEU A 133 1.53 -0.22 8.04
N ASP A 134 1.04 -0.19 9.27
CA ASP A 134 1.76 -0.65 10.46
C ASP A 134 0.89 -1.49 11.40
N LEU A 135 -0.37 -1.77 11.06
CA LEU A 135 -1.32 -2.53 11.85
C LEU A 135 -1.60 -1.98 13.26
N VAL A 136 -1.21 -0.74 13.52
CA VAL A 136 -1.44 -0.10 14.80
C VAL A 136 -2.88 0.45 14.84
N LEU A 137 -3.50 0.33 16.01
CA LEU A 137 -4.83 0.87 16.27
C LEU A 137 -4.79 2.40 16.28
N ASP A 138 -5.67 3.03 15.51
CA ASP A 138 -5.93 4.48 15.55
C ASP A 138 -7.40 4.73 15.87
N CYS A 139 -7.68 5.59 16.83
CA CYS A 139 -9.04 5.88 17.29
C CYS A 139 -9.33 7.38 17.22
N TRP A 140 -10.52 7.73 16.73
CA TRP A 140 -10.95 9.11 16.58
C TRP A 140 -12.42 9.28 16.98
N ARG A 141 -12.79 10.50 17.37
CA ARG A 141 -14.19 10.87 17.60
C ARG A 141 -14.81 11.32 16.29
N VAL A 142 -16.07 10.93 16.07
CA VAL A 142 -16.79 11.24 14.82
C VAL A 142 -17.51 12.59 14.89
N HIS A 143 -17.81 13.11 16.08
CA HIS A 143 -18.46 14.42 16.25
C HIS A 143 -17.53 15.53 16.73
N ASP A 144 -16.26 15.22 16.98
CA ASP A 144 -15.29 16.16 17.54
C ASP A 144 -13.90 15.87 16.94
N SER A 145 -13.15 16.92 16.61
CA SER A 145 -11.77 16.82 16.14
C SER A 145 -10.78 16.54 17.28
N THR A 146 -11.22 16.59 18.54
CA THR A 146 -10.39 16.15 19.67
C THR A 146 -10.08 14.67 19.56
N LYS A 147 -8.78 14.33 19.60
CA LYS A 147 -8.37 12.95 19.76
C LYS A 147 -8.83 12.43 21.13
N PRO A 148 -9.31 11.18 21.22
CA PRO A 148 -9.54 10.56 22.51
C PRO A 148 -8.26 10.63 23.35
N ASP A 149 -8.40 10.99 24.62
CA ASP A 149 -7.32 11.00 25.61
C ASP A 149 -7.03 9.57 26.08
N TYR A 150 -6.72 8.72 25.12
CA TYR A 150 -6.34 7.34 25.32
C TYR A 150 -5.36 6.97 24.22
N SER A 151 -4.16 6.56 24.63
CA SER A 151 -3.20 5.93 23.73
C SER A 151 -3.41 4.43 23.84
N PRO A 152 -4.05 3.77 22.86
CA PRO A 152 -4.09 2.32 22.85
C PRO A 152 -2.65 1.79 22.91
N PRO A 153 -2.42 0.63 23.54
CA PRO A 153 -1.11 0.02 23.54
C PRO A 153 -0.64 -0.11 22.08
N LEU A 154 0.66 0.11 21.85
CA LEU A 154 1.30 -0.05 20.53
C LEU A 154 1.41 -1.55 20.18
N GLU A 155 0.30 -2.26 20.27
CA GLU A 155 0.16 -3.65 19.92
C GLU A 155 -0.31 -3.76 18.47
N LEU A 156 0.37 -4.62 17.73
CA LEU A 156 0.00 -4.94 16.35
C LEU A 156 -1.32 -5.70 16.38
N CYS A 157 -2.33 -5.15 15.73
CA CYS A 157 -3.61 -5.82 15.58
C CYS A 157 -3.54 -6.79 14.40
N SER A 158 -4.20 -7.95 14.52
CA SER A 158 -4.34 -8.84 13.36
C SER A 158 -5.10 -8.10 12.24
N PRO A 159 -4.61 -8.10 10.99
CA PRO A 159 -5.29 -7.43 9.88
C PRO A 159 -6.56 -8.16 9.43
N GLY A 160 -6.77 -9.39 9.91
CA GLY A 160 -7.95 -10.18 9.57
C GLY A 160 -7.95 -11.56 10.22
N VAL A 161 -8.76 -12.46 9.66
CA VAL A 161 -8.92 -13.83 10.16
C VAL A 161 -8.25 -14.82 9.20
N CYS A 162 -7.55 -15.79 9.76
CA CYS A 162 -6.93 -16.88 9.01
C CYS A 162 -7.99 -17.76 8.33
N SER A 163 -7.84 -17.95 7.02
CA SER A 163 -8.77 -18.70 6.19
C SER A 163 -8.02 -19.76 5.38
N PRO A 164 -8.60 -20.97 5.18
CA PRO A 164 -7.98 -22.05 4.40
C PRO A 164 -7.97 -21.79 2.89
N ARG A 165 -8.13 -20.52 2.48
CA ARG A 165 -8.01 -20.13 1.08
C ARG A 165 -6.53 -20.14 0.71
N GLY A 166 -6.09 -21.26 0.11
CA GLY A 166 -4.72 -21.37 -0.43
C GLY A 166 -4.38 -20.24 -1.40
N ASN A 167 -5.36 -19.75 -2.18
CA ASN A 167 -5.26 -18.50 -2.93
C ASN A 167 -6.46 -17.60 -2.60
N CYS A 168 -6.22 -16.31 -2.36
CA CYS A 168 -7.26 -15.38 -1.88
C CYS A 168 -8.35 -15.08 -2.93
N GLY A 169 -8.08 -15.36 -4.20
CA GLY A 169 -8.98 -15.13 -5.33
C GLY A 169 -8.84 -13.73 -5.93
N ASP A 170 -9.56 -13.46 -7.01
CA ASP A 170 -9.46 -12.19 -7.74
C ASP A 170 -9.95 -11.01 -6.89
N GLY A 171 -9.16 -9.92 -6.90
CA GLY A 171 -9.45 -8.73 -6.09
C GLY A 171 -9.09 -8.87 -4.61
N TRP A 172 -8.36 -9.93 -4.25
CA TRP A 172 -7.83 -10.15 -2.90
C TRP A 172 -6.34 -10.53 -2.95
N PHE A 173 -5.62 -10.22 -1.88
CA PHE A 173 -4.22 -10.59 -1.70
C PHE A 173 -3.99 -11.24 -0.34
N ALA A 174 -2.99 -12.11 -0.25
CA ALA A 174 -2.53 -12.70 1.00
C ALA A 174 -1.65 -11.67 1.74
N PHE A 175 -1.99 -11.40 3.00
CA PHE A 175 -1.20 -10.51 3.84
C PHE A 175 0.22 -11.05 4.05
N ASN A 176 1.22 -10.21 3.82
CA ASN A 176 2.62 -10.56 3.99
C ASN A 176 3.17 -10.03 5.32
N ALA A 177 3.41 -10.92 6.27
CA ALA A 177 3.92 -10.57 7.60
C ALA A 177 5.32 -9.94 7.60
N SER A 178 6.08 -10.09 6.49
CA SER A 178 7.40 -9.46 6.33
C SER A 178 7.36 -7.92 6.44
N ILE A 179 6.19 -7.30 6.23
CA ILE A 179 6.00 -5.85 6.42
C ILE A 179 6.31 -5.39 7.85
N LEU A 180 6.17 -6.30 8.82
CA LEU A 180 6.44 -6.04 10.23
C LEU A 180 7.93 -6.03 10.58
N LYS A 181 8.81 -6.42 9.64
CA LYS A 181 10.28 -6.45 9.80
C LYS A 181 10.76 -7.30 10.99
N GLU A 182 9.99 -8.32 11.35
CA GLU A 182 10.33 -9.32 12.36
C GLU A 182 10.94 -10.54 11.68
N SER A 183 12.20 -10.89 12.01
CA SER A 183 13.02 -11.84 11.25
C SER A 183 12.48 -13.28 11.20
N GLU A 184 11.60 -13.65 12.13
CA GLU A 184 11.01 -14.99 12.24
C GLU A 184 9.52 -15.02 11.86
N LEU A 185 8.91 -13.86 11.62
CA LEU A 185 7.45 -13.77 11.42
C LEU A 185 7.10 -13.88 9.93
N THR A 186 7.01 -15.12 9.45
CA THR A 186 6.63 -15.41 8.06
C THR A 186 5.12 -15.52 7.84
N SER A 187 4.36 -15.82 8.91
CA SER A 187 2.90 -15.84 8.89
C SER A 187 2.34 -15.41 10.25
N LEU A 188 1.19 -14.75 10.23
CA LEU A 188 0.39 -14.48 11.43
C LEU A 188 -0.53 -15.65 11.80
N CYS A 189 -0.72 -16.60 10.89
CA CYS A 189 -1.58 -17.75 11.10
C CYS A 189 -0.83 -18.90 11.75
N SER A 190 -1.46 -19.54 12.74
CA SER A 190 -0.88 -20.70 13.43
C SER A 190 -0.58 -21.88 12.52
N PHE A 191 -1.29 -21.99 11.39
CA PHE A 191 -1.10 -23.04 10.38
C PHE A 191 -0.59 -22.43 9.07
N HIS A 192 0.41 -23.08 8.46
CA HIS A 192 1.14 -22.58 7.30
C HIS A 192 0.33 -22.55 5.98
N ASP A 193 -0.77 -23.29 5.90
CA ASP A 193 -1.68 -23.34 4.75
C ASP A 193 -2.80 -22.30 4.83
N LEU A 194 -2.89 -21.57 5.94
CA LEU A 194 -3.89 -20.53 6.14
C LEU A 194 -3.31 -19.15 5.82
N ASN A 195 -4.10 -18.34 5.12
CA ASN A 195 -3.75 -16.97 4.79
C ASN A 195 -4.79 -16.01 5.37
N ILE A 196 -4.34 -14.81 5.73
CA ILE A 196 -5.22 -13.66 5.93
C ILE A 196 -5.41 -13.00 4.57
N CYS A 197 -6.62 -13.06 4.03
CA CYS A 197 -6.96 -12.47 2.74
C CYS A 197 -7.55 -11.08 2.95
N LEU A 198 -6.91 -10.07 2.34
CA LEU A 198 -7.34 -8.69 2.35
C LEU A 198 -7.82 -8.28 0.96
N ARG A 199 -8.81 -7.41 0.90
CA ARG A 199 -9.36 -6.94 -0.38
C ARG A 199 -8.41 -5.90 -0.95
N CYS A 200 -8.16 -5.96 -2.26
CA CYS A 200 -7.38 -4.95 -2.94
C CYS A 200 -8.16 -3.63 -3.00
N GLY A 201 -7.50 -2.51 -2.81
CA GLY A 201 -8.09 -1.23 -3.22
C GLY A 201 -7.85 -0.97 -4.70
N VAL A 202 -8.67 -0.09 -5.28
CA VAL A 202 -8.66 0.18 -6.72
C VAL A 202 -7.97 1.49 -7.12
N ASP A 203 -7.76 2.42 -6.17
CA ASP A 203 -7.15 3.72 -6.44
C ASP A 203 -6.36 4.25 -5.24
N CYS A 204 -5.58 5.30 -5.44
CA CYS A 204 -4.79 5.92 -4.39
C CYS A 204 -5.47 7.17 -3.83
N LEU A 205 -5.09 7.55 -2.61
CA LEU A 205 -5.48 8.81 -2.00
C LEU A 205 -5.08 9.99 -2.91
N GLU A 206 -5.83 11.09 -2.84
CA GLU A 206 -5.53 12.31 -3.60
C GLU A 206 -4.06 12.75 -3.41
N GLY A 207 -3.39 13.06 -4.53
CA GLY A 207 -1.97 13.40 -4.56
C GLY A 207 -1.03 12.21 -4.75
N TYR A 208 -1.56 10.99 -4.86
CA TYR A 208 -0.81 9.76 -5.15
C TYR A 208 -1.35 9.10 -6.43
N PHE A 209 -0.53 8.28 -7.08
CA PHE A 209 -0.92 7.45 -8.22
C PHE A 209 -0.52 5.99 -7.99
N PRO A 210 -1.25 5.02 -8.56
CA PRO A 210 -0.91 3.61 -8.44
C PRO A 210 0.32 3.30 -9.31
N SER A 211 1.49 3.11 -8.68
CA SER A 211 2.72 2.73 -9.36
C SER A 211 2.81 1.23 -9.65
N SER A 212 2.09 0.40 -8.90
CA SER A 212 1.88 -1.03 -9.18
C SER A 212 0.47 -1.42 -8.79
N GLY A 213 -0.13 -2.35 -9.53
CA GLY A 213 -1.46 -2.89 -9.21
C GLY A 213 -1.39 -3.95 -8.10
N CYS A 214 -2.57 -4.30 -7.57
CA CYS A 214 -2.72 -5.41 -6.65
C CYS A 214 -2.34 -6.74 -7.33
N ASN A 215 -1.74 -7.64 -6.57
CA ASN A 215 -1.38 -8.99 -6.99
C ASN A 215 -1.68 -9.98 -5.83
N PRO A 216 -1.56 -11.30 -6.03
CA PRO A 216 -1.92 -12.28 -5.00
C PRO A 216 -1.19 -12.13 -3.65
N ASN A 217 -0.06 -11.42 -3.59
CA ASN A 217 0.81 -11.32 -2.41
C ASN A 217 0.93 -9.90 -1.82
N ALA A 218 0.36 -8.89 -2.47
CA ALA A 218 0.42 -7.51 -2.01
C ALA A 218 -0.69 -6.66 -2.66
N ASP A 219 -1.16 -5.66 -1.93
CA ASP A 219 -1.99 -4.60 -2.50
C ASP A 219 -1.20 -3.75 -3.52
N ARG A 220 -1.90 -2.83 -4.18
CA ARG A 220 -1.32 -1.79 -5.02
C ARG A 220 -0.33 -0.94 -4.22
N VAL A 221 0.66 -0.39 -4.91
CA VAL A 221 1.60 0.57 -4.33
C VAL A 221 1.24 1.97 -4.80
N CYS A 222 1.00 2.87 -3.86
CA CYS A 222 0.71 4.27 -4.13
C CYS A 222 1.98 5.12 -4.02
N THR A 223 2.33 5.79 -5.10
CA THR A 223 3.51 6.68 -5.17
C THR A 223 3.07 8.14 -5.21
N PRO A 224 3.72 9.06 -4.47
CA PRO A 224 3.41 10.49 -4.54
C PRO A 224 3.50 11.04 -5.97
N CYS A 225 2.54 11.87 -6.37
CA CYS A 225 2.54 12.53 -7.67
C CYS A 225 3.78 13.40 -7.92
N SER A 226 4.48 13.84 -6.88
CA SER A 226 5.77 14.53 -7.00
C SER A 226 6.89 13.67 -7.61
N LEU A 227 6.75 12.33 -7.58
CA LEU A 227 7.70 11.37 -8.15
C LEU A 227 7.22 10.82 -9.50
N CYS A 228 6.15 11.37 -10.08
CA CYS A 228 5.64 10.93 -11.37
C CYS A 228 6.62 11.27 -12.50
N GLN A 229 7.15 10.23 -13.17
CA GLN A 229 8.12 10.35 -14.27
C GLN A 229 7.59 9.83 -15.62
N ASN A 230 6.47 9.11 -15.63
CA ASN A 230 5.95 8.44 -16.81
C ASN A 230 4.54 8.93 -17.18
N SER A 231 4.16 8.77 -18.44
CA SER A 231 2.82 9.12 -18.94
C SER A 231 1.70 8.41 -18.20
N SER A 232 1.96 7.23 -17.63
CA SER A 232 1.02 6.44 -16.83
C SER A 232 0.41 7.20 -15.64
N CYS A 233 1.11 8.19 -15.07
CA CYS A 233 0.63 8.95 -13.91
C CYS A 233 0.18 10.39 -14.22
N TYR A 234 0.35 10.87 -15.46
CA TYR A 234 0.03 12.27 -15.80
C TYR A 234 -1.46 12.58 -15.70
N GLY A 235 -2.33 11.64 -16.08
CA GLY A 235 -3.78 11.79 -15.97
C GLY A 235 -4.25 11.90 -14.52
N VAL A 236 -3.80 10.96 -13.68
CA VAL A 236 -4.13 10.91 -12.25
C VAL A 236 -3.60 12.15 -11.52
N CYS A 237 -2.34 12.51 -11.78
CA CYS A 237 -1.67 13.63 -11.13
C CYS A 237 -1.97 15.01 -11.75
N LYS A 238 -2.87 15.08 -12.74
CA LYS A 238 -3.27 16.33 -13.43
C LYS A 238 -2.06 17.16 -13.91
N ILE A 239 -1.00 16.50 -14.39
CA ILE A 239 0.23 17.19 -14.81
C ILE A 239 -0.03 17.90 -16.16
N PRO A 240 0.30 19.20 -16.31
CA PRO A 240 0.05 19.95 -17.54
C PRO A 240 0.71 19.30 -18.77
N ALA A 241 -0.05 19.16 -19.86
CA ALA A 241 0.39 18.53 -21.12
C ALA A 241 1.65 19.16 -21.73
N GLU A 242 1.94 20.43 -21.42
CA GLU A 242 3.15 21.14 -21.85
C GLU A 242 4.45 20.59 -21.24
N LYS A 243 4.40 20.15 -19.97
CA LYS A 243 5.54 19.46 -19.32
C LYS A 243 5.68 18.03 -19.85
N SER A 244 4.56 17.36 -20.13
CA SER A 244 4.52 16.01 -20.74
C SER A 244 5.22 16.01 -22.11
N ARG A 245 4.85 16.92 -23.02
CA ARG A 245 5.47 17.03 -24.36
C ARG A 245 6.96 17.35 -24.30
N LYS A 246 7.39 18.25 -23.41
CA LYS A 246 8.83 18.57 -23.25
C LYS A 246 9.63 17.37 -22.74
N HIS A 247 9.07 16.56 -21.85
CA HIS A 247 9.74 15.35 -21.34
C HIS A 247 9.83 14.27 -22.44
N GLU A 248 8.72 13.99 -23.12
CA GLU A 248 8.67 13.04 -24.24
C GLU A 248 9.64 13.43 -25.36
N GLN A 249 9.69 14.73 -25.70
CA GLN A 249 10.62 15.26 -26.70
C GLN A 249 12.09 15.18 -26.25
N ARG A 250 12.36 15.22 -24.94
CA ARG A 250 13.71 15.06 -24.36
C ARG A 250 14.16 13.59 -24.38
N GLU A 251 13.26 12.66 -24.10
CA GLU A 251 13.50 11.22 -24.17
C GLU A 251 13.69 10.74 -25.62
N VAL A 252 12.87 11.21 -26.57
CA VAL A 252 13.07 10.95 -28.00
C VAL A 252 14.42 11.50 -28.45
N ARG A 253 14.81 12.71 -28.01
CA ARG A 253 16.11 13.30 -28.36
C ARG A 253 17.28 12.49 -27.80
N ARG A 254 17.15 11.91 -26.60
CA ARG A 254 18.15 10.97 -26.04
C ARG A 254 18.27 9.69 -26.87
N LEU A 255 17.14 9.07 -27.22
CA LEU A 255 17.10 7.88 -28.08
C LEU A 255 17.74 8.14 -29.46
N VAL A 256 17.45 9.28 -30.07
CA VAL A 256 18.05 9.67 -31.37
C VAL A 256 19.58 9.83 -31.26
N ILE A 257 20.09 10.41 -30.16
CA ILE A 257 21.54 10.53 -29.94
C ILE A 257 22.18 9.14 -29.78
N ILE A 258 21.59 8.26 -28.97
CA ILE A 258 22.11 6.90 -28.73
C ILE A 258 22.17 6.09 -30.02
N ILE A 259 21.08 6.11 -30.81
CA ILE A 259 21.01 5.39 -32.09
C ILE A 259 21.97 6.01 -33.10
N GLY A 260 22.05 7.34 -33.18
CA GLY A 260 22.96 8.05 -34.09
C GLY A 260 24.43 7.73 -33.83
N CYS A 261 24.86 7.72 -32.57
CA CYS A 261 26.23 7.33 -32.20
C CYS A 261 26.53 5.86 -32.57
N SER A 262 25.56 4.97 -32.42
CA SER A 262 25.71 3.55 -32.73
C SER A 262 25.87 3.29 -34.24
N VAL A 263 25.10 4.00 -35.08
CA VAL A 263 25.19 3.90 -36.55
C VAL A 263 26.50 4.49 -37.07
N LEU A 264 26.96 5.62 -36.50
CA LEU A 264 28.22 6.24 -36.89
C LEU A 264 29.43 5.33 -36.60
N GLY A 265 29.43 4.68 -35.43
CA GLY A 265 30.47 3.70 -35.08
C GLY A 265 30.50 2.50 -36.03
N PHE A 266 29.33 2.02 -36.46
CA PHE A 266 29.22 0.91 -37.40
C PHE A 266 29.73 1.26 -38.81
N LEU A 267 29.49 2.49 -39.29
CA LEU A 267 29.97 2.95 -40.61
C LEU A 267 31.49 3.14 -40.67
N VAL A 268 32.14 3.52 -39.57
CA VAL A 268 33.61 3.65 -39.51
C VAL A 268 34.28 2.27 -39.61
N MET A 269 33.67 1.23 -39.02
CA MET A 269 34.17 -0.14 -39.09
C MET A 269 34.05 -0.76 -40.49
N LEU A 270 33.07 -0.34 -41.30
CA LEU A 270 32.86 -0.85 -42.66
C LEU A 270 33.80 -0.23 -43.71
N ASN A 271 34.48 0.88 -43.40
CA ASN A 271 35.39 1.58 -44.35
C ASN A 271 36.87 1.16 -44.24
N SER A 272 37.18 0.15 -43.43
CA SER A 272 38.56 -0.27 -43.16
C SER A 272 38.78 -1.77 -43.48
N VAL A 273 38.86 -2.15 -44.75
CA VAL A 273 39.24 -3.52 -45.19
C VAL A 273 40.19 -3.45 -46.41
N GLU A 274 41.13 -4.43 -46.48
CA GLU A 274 42.27 -4.70 -47.43
C GLU A 274 43.67 -4.16 -46.96
N ALA A 275 44.77 -4.90 -46.75
CA ALA A 275 45.22 -6.29 -47.04
C ALA A 275 46.34 -6.81 -46.06
N ASP A 276 46.50 -8.15 -45.98
CA ASP A 276 47.35 -9.07 -45.14
C ASP A 276 48.79 -9.34 -45.71
N PRO A 277 49.75 -10.21 -45.22
CA PRO A 277 50.04 -10.90 -43.91
C PRO A 277 51.56 -10.97 -43.41
N ASP A 278 51.76 -11.23 -42.09
CA ASP A 278 52.81 -11.95 -41.26
C ASP A 278 54.37 -11.92 -41.50
N PRO A 279 55.28 -11.94 -40.45
CA PRO A 279 55.36 -12.94 -39.35
C PRO A 279 55.80 -12.50 -37.90
N VAL A 280 55.67 -13.46 -36.97
CA VAL A 280 55.76 -13.48 -35.48
C VAL A 280 57.18 -13.96 -35.03
N PRO A 281 57.83 -13.55 -33.89
CA PRO A 281 57.30 -13.90 -32.55
C PRO A 281 57.67 -13.07 -31.28
N GLN A 282 56.82 -13.30 -30.26
CA GLN A 282 56.98 -13.23 -28.79
C GLN A 282 56.72 -11.90 -28.04
N THR A 283 55.50 -11.83 -27.45
CA THR A 283 55.14 -11.43 -26.06
C THR A 283 55.74 -10.12 -25.50
N GLY A 284 55.02 -9.08 -25.08
CA GLY A 284 53.61 -8.80 -24.71
C GLY A 284 53.68 -7.80 -23.52
N LEU A 285 52.87 -6.77 -23.28
CA LEU A 285 51.66 -6.16 -23.86
C LEU A 285 51.60 -4.69 -23.36
N LEU A 286 51.04 -3.76 -24.15
CA LEU A 286 50.53 -2.41 -23.80
C LEU A 286 49.15 -2.28 -24.50
N PRO A 287 48.30 -1.25 -24.33
CA PRO A 287 48.07 -0.21 -23.29
C PRO A 287 46.54 -0.03 -23.01
N SER A 288 46.07 1.06 -22.35
CA SER A 288 44.84 1.81 -22.76
C SER A 288 44.40 2.97 -21.84
N ALA A 289 43.84 4.00 -22.48
CA ALA A 289 42.67 4.83 -22.15
C ALA A 289 42.43 5.39 -20.73
N VAL A 290 41.92 6.62 -20.69
CA VAL A 290 41.26 7.20 -19.52
C VAL A 290 40.03 6.33 -19.19
N SER A 291 40.14 5.50 -18.14
CA SER A 291 39.09 4.60 -17.67
C SER A 291 38.16 5.35 -16.71
N LEU A 292 36.88 5.42 -17.04
CA LEU A 292 35.81 5.64 -16.07
C LEU A 292 35.88 4.45 -15.11
N GLY A 293 36.50 4.67 -13.95
CA GLY A 293 37.00 3.62 -13.07
C GLY A 293 36.04 2.44 -12.96
N GLU A 294 36.55 1.26 -13.29
CA GLU A 294 35.84 0.00 -13.12
C GLU A 294 35.23 -0.05 -11.71
N THR A 295 33.98 -0.48 -11.63
CA THR A 295 33.31 -0.78 -10.36
C THR A 295 34.11 -1.85 -9.63
N LYS A 296 35.01 -1.44 -8.72
CA LYS A 296 35.77 -2.36 -7.89
C LYS A 296 34.82 -3.04 -6.91
N ILE A 297 34.64 -4.34 -7.10
CA ILE A 297 33.88 -5.18 -6.18
C ILE A 297 34.83 -5.58 -5.06
N PHE A 298 34.67 -4.94 -3.91
CA PHE A 298 35.40 -5.30 -2.69
C PHE A 298 34.64 -6.37 -1.93
N ARG A 299 35.37 -7.31 -1.33
CA ARG A 299 34.75 -8.30 -0.45
C ARG A 299 34.32 -7.64 0.86
N LEU A 300 33.24 -8.13 1.46
CA LEU A 300 32.76 -7.63 2.74
C LEU A 300 33.83 -7.74 3.85
N SER A 301 34.64 -8.81 3.82
CA SER A 301 35.75 -9.00 4.77
C SER A 301 36.81 -7.90 4.68
N GLU A 302 37.20 -7.54 3.46
CA GLU A 302 38.19 -6.49 3.19
C GLU A 302 37.71 -5.12 3.69
N LEU A 303 36.42 -4.82 3.48
CA LEU A 303 35.80 -3.59 3.96
C LEU A 303 35.57 -3.61 5.48
N LYS A 304 35.37 -4.77 6.10
CA LYS A 304 35.28 -4.94 7.55
C LYS A 304 36.63 -4.64 8.20
N ASP A 305 37.72 -5.14 7.63
CA ASP A 305 39.07 -4.85 8.11
C ASP A 305 39.43 -3.37 7.92
N ALA A 306 39.14 -2.81 6.74
CA ALA A 306 39.43 -1.40 6.41
C ALA A 306 38.62 -0.36 7.20
N THR A 307 37.52 -0.77 7.85
CA THR A 307 36.69 0.07 8.74
C THR A 307 36.87 -0.27 10.22
N HIS A 308 37.82 -1.14 10.57
CA HIS A 308 38.02 -1.65 11.92
C HIS A 308 36.77 -2.29 12.54
N GLY A 309 35.98 -3.00 11.72
CA GLY A 309 34.72 -3.62 12.11
C GLY A 309 33.54 -2.66 12.16
N PHE A 310 33.50 -1.65 11.28
CA PHE A 310 32.42 -0.64 11.23
C PHE A 310 32.18 0.07 12.56
N LYS A 311 33.27 0.41 13.26
CA LYS A 311 33.19 1.13 14.54
C LYS A 311 32.75 2.58 14.36
N GLU A 312 32.05 3.10 15.36
CA GLU A 312 31.43 4.42 15.36
C GLU A 312 32.41 5.58 15.09
N PHE A 313 33.69 5.44 15.45
CA PHE A 313 34.71 6.47 15.16
C PHE A 313 35.03 6.63 13.66
N ASN A 314 34.65 5.66 12.83
CA ASN A 314 34.77 5.74 11.37
C ASN A 314 33.45 6.17 10.71
N GLU A 315 32.41 6.49 11.47
CA GLU A 315 31.14 6.96 10.95
C GLU A 315 31.28 8.41 10.45
N LEU A 316 31.04 8.62 9.16
CA LEU A 316 31.05 9.93 8.51
C LEU A 316 29.68 10.61 8.58
N GLY A 317 28.60 9.86 8.79
CA GLY A 317 27.26 10.43 8.93
C GLY A 317 26.15 9.40 9.10
N ARG A 318 25.06 9.85 9.76
CA ARG A 318 23.86 9.09 10.09
C ARG A 318 22.61 9.74 9.51
N GLY A 319 21.72 8.94 8.93
CA GLY A 319 20.41 9.39 8.46
C GLY A 319 19.32 8.32 8.60
N SER A 320 18.09 8.66 8.22
CA SER A 320 16.94 7.74 8.28
C SER A 320 17.11 6.48 7.41
N PHE A 321 18.00 6.52 6.42
CA PHE A 321 18.21 5.46 5.45
C PHE A 321 19.45 4.58 5.73
N GLY A 322 20.35 5.00 6.63
CA GLY A 322 21.57 4.23 6.87
C GLY A 322 22.72 5.00 7.50
N PHE A 323 23.87 4.36 7.49
CA PHE A 323 25.12 4.83 8.08
C PHE A 323 26.20 4.86 7.00
N VAL A 324 27.00 5.92 6.96
CA VAL A 324 28.15 6.01 6.05
C VAL A 324 29.43 5.89 6.87
N TYR A 325 30.28 4.91 6.53
CA TYR A 325 31.58 4.73 7.17
C TYR A 325 32.72 5.08 6.22
N LYS A 326 33.79 5.65 6.78
CA LYS A 326 35.09 5.81 6.15
C LYS A 326 35.86 4.49 6.25
N ALA A 327 36.31 3.97 5.12
CA ALA A 327 37.26 2.86 5.09
C ALA A 327 38.60 3.30 4.50
N VAL A 328 39.70 2.81 5.04
CA VAL A 328 41.04 3.00 4.49
C VAL A 328 41.59 1.63 4.13
N LEU A 329 41.73 1.38 2.83
CA LEU A 329 42.23 0.12 2.29
C LEU A 329 43.74 -0.04 2.55
N SER A 330 44.25 -1.26 2.40
CA SER A 330 45.66 -1.59 2.65
C SER A 330 46.63 -0.88 1.70
N ASP A 331 46.17 -0.44 0.53
CA ASP A 331 46.90 0.39 -0.44
C ASP A 331 46.85 1.90 -0.12
N GLY A 332 46.20 2.28 1.00
CA GLY A 332 46.04 3.67 1.44
C GLY A 332 44.87 4.41 0.79
N VAL A 333 44.11 3.76 -0.09
CA VAL A 333 42.94 4.37 -0.74
C VAL A 333 41.80 4.53 0.28
N GLN A 334 41.19 5.72 0.30
CA GLN A 334 40.05 6.02 1.15
C GLN A 334 38.75 5.84 0.37
N VAL A 335 37.80 5.11 0.94
CA VAL A 335 36.47 4.90 0.34
C VAL A 335 35.38 5.19 1.38
N ALA A 336 34.24 5.67 0.91
CA ALA A 336 33.04 5.84 1.74
C ALA A 336 32.07 4.70 1.43
N ARG A 337 31.61 4.00 2.47
CA ARG A 337 30.66 2.91 2.33
C ARG A 337 29.36 3.24 3.05
N PHE A 338 28.26 3.19 2.31
CA PHE A 338 26.93 3.26 2.86
C PHE A 338 26.45 1.86 3.27
N PHE A 339 25.90 1.76 4.48
CA PHE A 339 25.14 0.61 4.97
C PHE A 339 23.68 1.02 5.10
N ALA A 340 22.81 0.29 4.42
CA ALA A 340 21.40 0.39 4.71
C ALA A 340 21.15 -0.12 6.14
N ARG A 341 20.18 0.47 6.84
CA ARG A 341 19.88 0.12 8.24
C ARG A 341 19.48 -1.35 8.45
N SER A 342 19.11 -2.05 7.37
CA SER A 342 18.84 -3.50 7.32
C SER A 342 20.09 -4.37 7.39
N ASP A 343 21.28 -3.81 7.12
CA ASP A 343 22.50 -4.61 6.88
C ASP A 343 23.41 -4.70 8.12
N ILE A 344 23.00 -4.07 9.24
CA ILE A 344 23.77 -4.04 10.50
C ILE A 344 23.39 -5.18 11.44
N THR A 345 22.23 -5.81 11.24
CA THR A 345 21.84 -7.00 12.03
C THR A 345 22.65 -8.25 11.71
N THR A 346 23.60 -8.19 10.76
CA THR A 346 24.39 -9.34 10.31
C THR A 346 25.91 -9.14 10.36
N LEU A 347 26.43 -8.21 11.16
CA LEU A 347 27.88 -7.91 11.24
C LEU A 347 28.58 -8.27 12.54
#